data_AF-A0A381Q6H8-F1
#
_entry.id   AF-A0A381Q6H8-F1
#
_cell.length_a   1.000
_cell.length_b   1.000
_cell.length_c   1.000
_cell.angle_alpha   90.00
_cell.angle_beta   90.00
_cell.angle_gamma   90.00
#
_symmetry.space_group_name_H-M   'P 1'
#
loop_
_entity.id
_entity.type
_entity.pdbx_description
1 polymer ?
#
loop_
_entity_poly.entity_id
_entity_poly.type
_entity_poly.pdbx_seq_one_letter_code
_entity_poly.pdbx_strand_id
1 'polypeptide(L)' 'MEDVSFEHTISANLVDDGKLLDLEDKNIGIEELRLLAASEELSGVEQLYLSQNQLCGEAIE' A
#
# COMPACT_ATOMS: atom_id res chain seq x y z
N MET A 1 1.69 -13.04 -18.58
CA MET A 1 0.97 -13.04 -17.30
C MET A 1 1.93 -12.37 -16.35
N GLU A 2 1.93 -11.03 -16.37
CA GLU A 2 2.84 -10.24 -15.54
C GLU A 2 2.30 -10.29 -14.13
N ASP A 3 3.02 -10.98 -13.24
CA ASP A 3 2.99 -10.70 -11.81
C ASP A 3 3.38 -9.23 -11.63
N VAL A 4 2.39 -8.34 -11.67
CA VAL A 4 2.60 -6.93 -11.36
C VAL A 4 2.95 -6.89 -9.88
N SER A 5 4.24 -6.84 -9.57
CA SER A 5 4.73 -6.89 -8.19
C SER A 5 4.10 -5.76 -7.39
N PHE A 6 3.72 -6.02 -6.14
CA PHE A 6 3.09 -5.03 -5.27
C PHE A 6 3.92 -3.74 -5.14
N GLU A 7 5.25 -3.84 -5.23
CA GLU A 7 6.19 -2.69 -5.31
C GLU A 7 5.90 -1.75 -6.49
N HIS A 8 5.50 -2.27 -7.65
CA HIS A 8 5.08 -1.42 -8.77
C HIS A 8 3.78 -0.68 -8.45
N THR A 9 2.90 -1.26 -7.63
CA THR A 9 1.68 -0.59 -7.18
C THR A 9 2.03 0.53 -6.19
N ILE A 10 2.99 0.32 -5.30
CA ILE A 10 3.47 1.36 -4.38
C ILE A 10 4.04 2.53 -5.17
N SER A 11 5.09 2.30 -5.95
CA SER A 11 5.76 3.33 -6.74
C SER A 11 4.84 4.02 -7.76
N ALA A 12 3.88 3.32 -8.36
CA ALA A 12 2.93 3.92 -9.31
C ALA A 12 1.84 4.77 -8.65
N ASN A 13 1.51 4.53 -7.38
CA ASN A 13 0.53 5.33 -6.64
C ASN A 13 1.16 6.25 -5.59
N LEU A 14 2.50 6.29 -5.58
CA LEU A 14 3.28 7.23 -4.79
C LEU A 14 3.23 8.60 -5.50
N VAL A 15 2.58 9.56 -4.86
CA VAL A 15 2.41 10.93 -5.34
C VAL A 15 2.98 11.92 -4.35
N ASP A 16 2.99 13.20 -4.73
CA ASP A 16 3.58 14.27 -3.91
C ASP A 16 5.07 14.01 -3.56
N ASP A 17 5.84 13.56 -4.56
CA ASP A 17 7.29 13.31 -4.46
C ASP A 17 7.67 12.26 -3.40
N GLY A 18 6.80 11.27 -3.17
CA GLY A 18 7.04 10.25 -2.15
C GLY A 18 6.31 10.46 -0.84
N LYS A 19 5.55 11.55 -0.69
CA LYS A 19 4.91 11.89 0.59
C LYS A 19 3.50 11.35 0.75
N LEU A 20 2.79 11.11 -0.34
CA LEU A 20 1.42 10.61 -0.29
C LEU A 20 1.35 9.31 -1.07
N LEU A 21 0.86 8.27 -0.41
CA LEU A 21 0.65 6.98 -1.04
C LEU A 21 -0.84 6.67 -1.08
N ASP A 22 -1.39 6.66 -2.29
CA ASP A 22 -2.81 6.38 -2.51
C ASP A 22 -3.01 4.92 -2.90
N LEU A 23 -3.44 4.12 -1.93
CA LEU A 23 -3.76 2.71 -2.16
C LEU A 23 -5.24 2.44 -1.93
N GLU A 24 -6.10 3.43 -2.10
CA GLU A 24 -7.55 3.24 -2.02
C GLU A 24 -8.06 2.28 -3.11
N ASP A 25 -8.97 1.37 -2.72
CA ASP A 25 -9.63 0.41 -3.62
C ASP A 25 -8.64 -0.45 -4.46
N LYS A 26 -7.48 -0.77 -3.87
CA LYS A 26 -6.45 -1.63 -4.49
C LYS A 26 -6.55 -3.08 -4.08
N ASN A 27 -7.61 -3.44 -3.34
CA ASN A 27 -7.84 -4.78 -2.83
C ASN A 27 -6.66 -5.31 -1.98
N ILE A 28 -6.05 -4.42 -1.19
CA ILE A 28 -4.90 -4.75 -0.34
C ILE A 28 -5.36 -5.55 0.88
N GLY A 29 -4.71 -6.70 1.09
CA GLY A 29 -4.87 -7.53 2.27
C GLY A 29 -3.75 -7.35 3.29
N ILE A 30 -3.77 -8.20 4.32
CA ILE A 30 -2.77 -8.20 5.41
C ILE A 30 -1.37 -8.56 4.88
N GLU A 31 -1.28 -9.45 3.89
CA GLU A 31 0.01 -9.89 3.34
C GLU A 31 0.69 -8.76 2.56
N GLU A 32 -0.08 -8.08 1.70
CA GLU A 32 0.34 -6.90 0.97
C GLU A 32 0.67 -5.75 1.91
N LEU A 33 -0.09 -5.56 3.00
CA LEU A 33 0.23 -4.56 4.03
C LEU A 33 1.55 -4.86 4.76
N ARG A 34 1.89 -6.14 5.00
CA ARG A 34 3.20 -6.51 5.56
C ARG A 34 4.33 -6.22 4.57
N LEU A 35 4.12 -6.52 3.29
CA LEU A 35 5.07 -6.17 2.23
C LEU A 35 5.23 -4.65 2.10
N LEU A 36 4.12 -3.91 2.22
CA LEU A 36 4.09 -2.46 2.29
C LEU A 36 4.98 -1.99 3.43
N ALA A 37 4.70 -2.42 4.67
CA ALA A 37 5.45 -2.02 5.85
C ALA A 37 6.94 -2.40 5.82
N ALA A 38 7.31 -3.42 5.05
CA ALA A 38 8.70 -3.83 4.83
C ALA A 38 9.39 -3.06 3.69
N SER A 39 8.66 -2.30 2.88
CA SER A 39 9.20 -1.53 1.76
C SER A 39 9.90 -0.27 2.25
N GLU A 40 11.12 -0.03 1.75
CA GLU A 40 11.89 1.18 2.04
C GLU A 40 11.31 2.44 1.37
N GLU A 41 10.46 2.28 0.35
CA GLU A 41 9.81 3.39 -0.37
C GLU A 41 8.83 4.17 0.52
N LEU A 42 8.37 3.59 1.63
CA LEU A 42 7.50 4.25 2.60
C LEU A 42 8.23 5.18 3.57
N SER A 43 9.56 5.17 3.60
CA SER A 43 10.30 5.97 4.59
C SER A 43 10.03 7.48 4.50
N GLY A 44 9.59 7.96 3.32
CA GLY A 44 9.20 9.36 3.09
C GLY A 44 7.70 9.64 3.10
N VAL A 45 6.86 8.60 3.25
CA VAL A 45 5.40 8.76 3.17
C VAL A 45 4.86 9.41 4.45
N GLU A 46 4.24 10.57 4.30
CA GLU A 46 3.54 11.30 5.35
C GLU A 46 2.05 10.94 5.42
N GLN A 47 1.45 10.58 4.29
CA GLN A 47 0.03 10.26 4.17
C GLN A 47 -0.19 8.94 3.43
N LEU A 48 -0.96 8.04 4.03
CA LEU A 48 -1.27 6.73 3.49
C LEU A 48 -2.78 6.53 3.43
N TYR A 49 -3.32 6.38 2.22
CA TYR A 49 -4.72 6.04 2.00
C TYR A 49 -4.88 4.56 1.76
N LEU A 50 -5.62 3.90 2.65
CA LEU A 50 -5.95 2.48 2.57
C LEU A 50 -7.47 2.23 2.66
N SER A 51 -8.25 3.27 2.38
CA SER A 51 -9.70 3.21 2.33
C SER A 51 -10.16 2.16 1.30
N GLN A 52 -11.33 1.57 1.52
CA GLN A 52 -11.93 0.60 0.58
C GLN A 52 -11.04 -0.61 0.26
N ASN A 53 -10.08 -0.96 1.13
CA ASN A 53 -9.29 -2.18 1.01
C ASN A 53 -9.82 -3.33 1.87
N GLN A 54 -9.33 -4.54 1.60
CA GLN A 54 -9.65 -5.76 2.35
C GLN A 54 -8.88 -5.85 3.68
N LEU A 55 -8.74 -4.72 4.38
CA LEU A 55 -8.10 -4.65 5.70
C LEU A 55 -9.08 -4.99 6.84
N CYS A 56 -10.32 -5.32 6.50
CA CYS A 56 -11.41 -5.53 7.44
C CYS A 56 -11.67 -7.03 7.63
N GLY A 57 -11.31 -7.56 8.81
CA GLY A 57 -11.68 -8.90 9.24
C GLY A 57 -10.99 -9.33 10.55
N GLU A 58 -9.66 -9.30 10.59
CA GLU A 58 -8.88 -9.88 11.71
C GLU A 58 -7.79 -8.95 12.29
N ALA A 59 -7.59 -7.74 11.77
CA ALA A 59 -6.56 -6.81 12.31
C ALA A 59 -7.01 -6.01 13.55
N ILE A 60 -8.25 -6.19 14.01
CA ILE A 60 -8.79 -5.57 15.22
C ILE A 60 -9.39 -6.68 16.10
N GLU A 61 -8.53 -7.45 16.75
CA GLU A 61 -8.87 -8.12 18.02
C GLU A 61 -7.71 -7.97 19.01
#